data_AF-A0A380A842-F1
#
_entry.id   AF-A0A380A842-F1
#
_cell.length_a   1.000
_cell.length_b   1.000
_cell.length_c   1.000
_cell.angle_alpha   90.00
_cell.angle_beta   90.00
_cell.angle_gamma   90.00
#
_symmetry.space_group_name_H-M   'P 1'
#
loop_
_entity.id
_entity.type
_entity.pdbx_description
1 polymer ?
#
loop_
_entity_poly.entity_id
_entity_poly.type
_entity_poly.pdbx_seq_one_letter_code
_entity_poly.pdbx_strand_id
1 'polypeptide(L)'
;MVLNGHSGDVMMKKNLSTSLKKLTFSVGILLLAAPAVHAAEPPAPPQVDAKAFILMDYNSGKVLTEGNADTRLDPASLTKIMSSYVIGQAIKAGKIKPEDMVTVGKDAWAPGNPALRGSSLMFIKPGDQVPVLELNKGIVIQSGNDASIALADYVAGSQDSFVGLMNNYAKSLGLQNTHFLTVHGLDAEGQYSTARDMALLSQALIRDVPDEYALHKEKEFTFNKIRQINRNRLLWSSNLNVDGIKTGYTSGAGHNLVASATDGPMRLISVVLGAPSDRVRFSESEKLLTWGFRFYETATPIKADKPFVTQKVWFGDVSEVPLGVAKDASVTIPKGQMKNLKASYKLTQPTLEAPLAKNQVVGTIDFQLDGKTIEQHPLVAMQEVKEGNFFSRIWDMVMMKLSQWFGGIFG
;
A
#
# COMPACT_ATOMS: atom_id res chain seq x y z
N MET A 1 -63.66 -69.67 -17.11
CA MET A 1 -64.97 -70.28 -16.84
C MET A 1 -65.99 -69.14 -16.83
N VAL A 2 -67.04 -69.30 -17.62
CA VAL A 2 -67.96 -68.28 -18.14
C VAL A 2 -68.91 -67.73 -17.07
N LEU A 3 -69.41 -66.50 -17.27
CA LEU A 3 -70.83 -66.05 -17.28
C LEU A 3 -70.90 -64.53 -17.00
N ASN A 4 -71.14 -63.71 -18.04
CA ASN A 4 -72.44 -63.12 -18.45
C ASN A 4 -72.83 -61.89 -17.59
N GLY A 5 -73.25 -60.72 -18.08
CA GLY A 5 -73.58 -60.22 -19.42
C GLY A 5 -74.74 -59.20 -19.32
N HIS A 6 -74.66 -58.07 -20.06
CA HIS A 6 -75.76 -57.22 -20.59
C HIS A 6 -76.68 -56.51 -19.55
N SER A 7 -77.30 -55.34 -19.74
CA SER A 7 -77.51 -54.37 -20.84
C SER A 7 -78.25 -53.15 -20.24
N GLY A 8 -78.25 -52.01 -20.94
CA GLY A 8 -79.48 -51.20 -21.09
C GLY A 8 -79.49 -49.75 -20.59
N ASP A 9 -79.65 -48.84 -21.55
CA ASP A 9 -79.88 -47.39 -21.48
C ASP A 9 -81.07 -46.92 -20.61
N VAL A 10 -81.09 -45.63 -20.24
CA VAL A 10 -82.09 -44.62 -20.70
C VAL A 10 -81.82 -43.24 -20.07
N MET A 11 -81.95 -42.22 -20.92
CA MET A 11 -81.81 -40.77 -20.68
C MET A 11 -82.74 -40.17 -19.62
N MET A 12 -82.27 -39.10 -18.94
CA MET A 12 -83.12 -37.94 -18.62
C MET A 12 -82.30 -36.67 -18.35
N LYS A 13 -82.55 -35.62 -19.15
CA LYS A 13 -82.12 -34.24 -18.90
C LYS A 13 -83.08 -33.56 -17.93
N LYS A 14 -82.57 -32.76 -16.97
CA LYS A 14 -83.24 -31.52 -16.54
C LYS A 14 -82.26 -30.56 -15.85
N ASN A 15 -82.55 -29.29 -16.10
CA ASN A 15 -81.74 -28.08 -15.90
C ASN A 15 -81.92 -27.44 -14.51
N LEU A 16 -80.90 -26.63 -14.15
CA LEU A 16 -80.90 -25.42 -13.31
C LEU A 16 -81.32 -25.51 -11.82
N SER A 17 -80.38 -25.20 -10.92
CA SER A 17 -80.52 -24.05 -9.99
C SER A 17 -79.20 -23.67 -9.30
N THR A 18 -78.75 -22.44 -9.54
CA THR A 18 -78.19 -21.45 -8.60
C THR A 18 -77.41 -21.92 -7.36
N SER A 19 -76.13 -21.52 -7.25
CA SER A 19 -75.71 -20.56 -6.21
C SER A 19 -74.28 -20.07 -6.44
N LEU A 20 -74.12 -18.74 -6.55
CA LEU A 20 -72.83 -18.04 -6.56
C LEU A 20 -72.11 -18.27 -5.21
N LYS A 21 -70.91 -18.86 -5.25
CA LYS A 21 -69.90 -18.65 -4.19
C LYS A 21 -68.75 -17.84 -4.80
N LYS A 22 -68.63 -16.59 -4.37
CA LYS A 22 -67.48 -15.72 -4.66
C LYS A 22 -66.25 -16.37 -4.04
N LEU A 23 -65.35 -16.90 -4.86
CA LEU A 23 -64.03 -17.36 -4.45
C LEU A 23 -63.11 -16.13 -4.43
N THR A 24 -62.95 -15.50 -3.27
CA THR A 24 -61.89 -14.51 -3.05
C THR A 24 -60.55 -15.23 -3.01
N PHE A 25 -59.78 -15.11 -4.08
CA PHE A 25 -58.41 -15.59 -4.16
C PHE A 25 -57.51 -14.59 -3.43
N SER A 26 -57.26 -14.83 -2.15
CA SER A 26 -56.26 -14.09 -1.39
C SER A 26 -54.87 -14.48 -1.93
N VAL A 27 -54.31 -13.66 -2.83
CA VAL A 27 -52.91 -13.77 -3.24
C VAL A 27 -52.05 -13.35 -2.05
N GLY A 28 -51.67 -14.32 -1.22
CA GLY A 28 -50.62 -14.11 -0.22
C GLY A 28 -49.30 -13.92 -0.95
N ILE A 29 -48.88 -12.66 -1.09
CA ILE A 29 -47.50 -12.34 -1.48
C ILE A 29 -46.62 -12.77 -0.31
N LEU A 30 -46.06 -13.98 -0.42
CA LEU A 30 -44.97 -14.41 0.43
C LEU A 30 -43.75 -13.58 0.01
N LEU A 31 -43.53 -12.45 0.68
CA LEU A 31 -42.25 -11.74 0.64
C LEU A 31 -41.21 -12.67 1.25
N LEU A 32 -40.59 -13.49 0.39
CA LEU A 32 -39.29 -14.09 0.68
C LEU A 32 -38.31 -12.92 0.83
N ALA A 33 -38.15 -12.45 2.06
CA ALA A 33 -37.03 -11.59 2.42
C ALA A 33 -35.76 -12.40 2.13
N ALA A 34 -35.17 -12.17 0.95
CA ALA A 34 -33.83 -12.62 0.69
C ALA A 34 -32.97 -12.04 1.82
N PRO A 35 -32.23 -12.88 2.58
CA PRO A 35 -31.32 -12.34 3.58
C PRO A 35 -30.40 -11.38 2.83
N ALA A 36 -30.43 -10.09 3.21
CA ALA A 36 -29.40 -9.17 2.80
C ALA A 36 -28.10 -9.84 3.23
N VAL A 37 -27.31 -10.29 2.26
CA VAL A 37 -25.98 -10.82 2.50
C VAL A 37 -25.16 -9.60 2.91
N HIS A 38 -25.28 -9.21 4.18
CA HIS A 38 -24.38 -8.25 4.78
C HIS A 38 -22.98 -8.85 4.62
N ALA A 39 -22.09 -8.11 3.96
CA ALA A 39 -20.68 -8.44 3.99
C ALA A 39 -20.30 -8.70 5.45
N ALA A 40 -19.82 -9.91 5.74
CA ALA A 40 -19.30 -10.21 7.06
C ALA A 40 -18.16 -9.22 7.31
N GLU A 41 -18.36 -8.32 8.26
CA GLU A 41 -17.29 -7.42 8.68
C GLU A 41 -16.08 -8.28 9.06
N PRO A 42 -14.87 -7.89 8.61
CA PRO A 42 -13.67 -8.62 8.98
C PRO A 42 -13.61 -8.69 10.51
N PRO A 43 -13.22 -9.84 11.08
CA PRO A 43 -13.20 -10.00 12.52
C PRO A 43 -12.27 -8.97 13.16
N ALA A 44 -12.53 -8.67 14.43
CA ALA A 44 -11.75 -7.72 15.19
C ALA A 44 -10.23 -7.97 15.04
N PRO A 45 -9.42 -6.90 14.92
CA PRO A 45 -7.99 -7.04 14.82
C PRO A 45 -7.41 -7.71 16.08
N PRO A 46 -6.29 -8.43 15.95
CA PRO A 46 -5.66 -9.07 17.09
C PRO A 46 -5.14 -8.02 18.08
N GLN A 47 -5.22 -8.32 19.37
CA GLN A 47 -4.51 -7.56 20.41
C GLN A 47 -3.00 -7.67 20.18
N VAL A 48 -2.26 -6.56 20.27
CA VAL A 48 -0.81 -6.53 20.01
C VAL A 48 -0.05 -6.11 21.27
N ASP A 49 0.93 -6.90 21.69
CA ASP A 49 1.78 -6.63 22.86
C ASP A 49 3.01 -5.79 22.49
N ALA A 50 2.77 -4.50 22.27
CA ALA A 50 3.79 -3.50 21.93
C ALA A 50 3.33 -2.08 22.29
N LYS A 51 4.27 -1.12 22.39
CA LYS A 51 3.93 0.29 22.64
C LYS A 51 3.14 0.91 21.48
N ALA A 52 3.52 0.59 20.25
CA ALA A 52 2.84 1.03 19.03
C ALA A 52 2.97 0.01 17.91
N PHE A 53 1.98 -0.02 17.01
CA PHE A 53 2.01 -0.86 15.82
C PHE A 53 1.15 -0.31 14.68
N ILE A 54 1.43 -0.77 13.46
CA ILE A 54 0.58 -0.57 12.29
C ILE A 54 0.70 -1.77 11.35
N LEU A 55 -0.38 -2.10 10.65
CA LEU A 55 -0.40 -3.00 9.50
C LEU A 55 -1.00 -2.25 8.30
N MET A 56 -0.23 -2.17 7.22
CA MET A 56 -0.58 -1.40 6.03
C MET A 56 -0.42 -2.25 4.77
N ASP A 57 -1.37 -2.15 3.85
CA ASP A 57 -1.19 -2.68 2.49
C ASP A 57 -0.24 -1.78 1.68
N TYR A 58 0.74 -2.40 1.03
CA TYR A 58 1.75 -1.68 0.27
C TYR A 58 1.19 -0.99 -0.99
N ASN A 59 0.25 -1.63 -1.71
CA ASN A 59 -0.21 -1.14 -3.00
C ASN A 59 -1.24 -0.01 -2.83
N SER A 60 -2.23 -0.19 -1.95
CA SER A 60 -3.27 0.81 -1.70
C SER A 60 -2.86 1.85 -0.66
N GLY A 61 -1.89 1.54 0.20
CA GLY A 61 -1.58 2.36 1.38
C GLY A 61 -2.65 2.26 2.49
N LYS A 62 -3.64 1.37 2.34
CA LYS A 62 -4.71 1.19 3.33
C LYS A 62 -4.13 0.66 4.65
N VAL A 63 -4.40 1.38 5.73
CA VAL A 63 -4.17 0.90 7.09
C VAL A 63 -5.27 -0.09 7.47
N LEU A 64 -4.89 -1.31 7.81
CA LEU A 64 -5.82 -2.40 8.16
C LEU A 64 -6.08 -2.45 9.67
N THR A 65 -5.05 -2.17 10.47
CA THR A 65 -5.15 -2.02 11.92
C THR A 65 -3.95 -1.22 12.44
N GLU A 66 -4.15 -0.52 13.55
CA GLU A 66 -3.12 0.30 14.17
C GLU A 66 -3.39 0.52 15.66
N GLY A 67 -2.33 0.81 16.41
CA GLY A 67 -2.40 1.22 17.80
C GLY A 67 -1.24 2.17 18.11
N ASN A 68 -1.55 3.37 18.59
CA ASN A 68 -0.56 4.42 18.86
C ASN A 68 0.39 4.71 17.68
N ALA A 69 -0.09 4.57 16.43
CA ALA A 69 0.78 4.54 15.26
C ALA A 69 1.51 5.87 14.97
N ASP A 70 1.03 6.98 15.53
CA ASP A 70 1.63 8.31 15.42
C ASP A 70 2.40 8.74 16.68
N THR A 71 2.53 7.85 17.68
CA THR A 71 3.32 8.11 18.88
C THR A 71 4.80 8.08 18.54
N ARG A 72 5.50 9.17 18.90
CA ARG A 72 6.95 9.30 18.72
C ARG A 72 7.68 8.36 19.67
N LEU A 73 8.50 7.48 19.11
CA LEU A 73 9.32 6.50 19.81
C LEU A 73 10.73 6.48 19.21
N ASP A 74 11.69 6.00 20.01
CA ASP A 74 13.06 5.82 19.54
C ASP A 74 13.09 4.75 18.43
N PRO A 75 13.58 5.09 17.22
CA PRO A 75 13.59 4.15 16.09
C PRO A 75 14.64 3.05 16.25
N ALA A 76 15.66 3.26 17.10
CA ALA A 76 16.85 2.41 17.16
C ALA A 76 17.41 2.16 15.73
N SER A 77 17.89 0.94 15.47
CA SER A 77 18.39 0.54 14.15
C SER A 77 17.36 0.55 13.01
N LEU A 78 16.06 0.82 13.25
CA LEU A 78 15.13 1.09 12.15
C LEU A 78 15.52 2.36 11.37
N THR A 79 16.28 3.26 11.98
CA THR A 79 16.94 4.40 11.31
C THR A 79 17.70 4.00 10.04
N LYS A 80 18.29 2.80 10.02
CA LYS A 80 19.04 2.29 8.86
C LYS A 80 18.16 2.02 7.64
N ILE A 81 16.84 1.94 7.79
CA ILE A 81 15.91 1.91 6.64
C ILE A 81 16.05 3.23 5.86
N MET A 82 16.12 4.38 6.54
CA MET A 82 16.34 5.67 5.88
C MET A 82 17.76 5.75 5.33
N SER A 83 18.78 5.28 6.05
CA SER A 83 20.15 5.28 5.55
C SER A 83 20.27 4.47 4.26
N SER A 84 19.69 3.25 4.24
CA SER A 84 19.60 2.40 3.05
C SER A 84 18.79 3.08 1.94
N TYR A 85 17.69 3.78 2.25
CA TYR A 85 16.95 4.57 1.27
C TYR A 85 17.82 5.66 0.60
N VAL A 86 18.59 6.43 1.38
CA VAL A 86 19.51 7.46 0.85
C VAL A 86 20.59 6.84 -0.04
N ILE A 87 21.19 5.72 0.39
CA ILE A 87 22.21 4.99 -0.37
C ILE A 87 21.62 4.47 -1.69
N GLY A 88 20.46 3.82 -1.64
CA GLY A 88 19.76 3.32 -2.81
C GLY A 88 19.41 4.43 -3.80
N GLN A 89 19.01 5.61 -3.32
CA GLN A 89 18.75 6.77 -4.18
C GLN A 89 20.04 7.29 -4.83
N ALA A 90 21.16 7.30 -4.10
CA ALA A 90 22.46 7.69 -4.64
C ALA A 90 22.94 6.73 -5.74
N ILE A 91 22.77 5.41 -5.54
CA ILE A 91 23.07 4.38 -6.54
C ILE A 91 22.15 4.54 -7.76
N LYS A 92 20.84 4.66 -7.54
CA LYS A 92 19.85 4.83 -8.61
C LYS A 92 20.12 6.08 -9.46
N ALA A 93 20.60 7.16 -8.84
CA ALA A 93 20.99 8.38 -9.52
C ALA A 93 22.38 8.32 -10.18
N GLY A 94 23.11 7.20 -10.06
CA GLY A 94 24.45 7.03 -10.61
C GLY A 94 25.54 7.86 -9.92
N LYS A 95 25.27 8.39 -8.71
CA LYS A 95 26.23 9.20 -7.95
C LYS A 95 27.34 8.36 -7.32
N ILE A 96 27.01 7.12 -6.97
CA ILE A 96 27.93 6.09 -6.50
C ILE A 96 27.56 4.77 -7.20
N LYS A 97 28.48 3.81 -7.24
CA LYS A 97 28.24 2.47 -7.78
C LYS A 97 28.47 1.40 -6.72
N PRO A 98 27.80 0.23 -6.82
CA PRO A 98 28.01 -0.88 -5.89
C PRO A 98 29.48 -1.35 -5.81
N GLU A 99 30.23 -1.21 -6.90
CA GLU A 99 31.62 -1.64 -7.02
C GLU A 99 32.64 -0.58 -6.56
N ASP A 100 32.20 0.64 -6.25
CA ASP A 100 33.09 1.70 -5.80
C ASP A 100 33.77 1.29 -4.48
N MET A 101 35.07 1.56 -4.38
CA MET A 101 35.85 1.25 -3.18
C MET A 101 35.79 2.41 -2.20
N VAL A 102 35.27 2.14 -1.01
CA VAL A 102 35.22 3.10 0.10
C VAL A 102 36.44 2.90 0.99
N THR A 103 37.18 3.98 1.22
CA THR A 103 38.26 4.00 2.21
C THR A 103 37.68 4.21 3.60
N VAL A 104 37.88 3.24 4.49
CA VAL A 104 37.33 3.30 5.85
C VAL A 104 38.08 4.34 6.70
N GLY A 105 37.34 5.27 7.28
CA GLY A 105 37.83 6.33 8.18
C GLY A 105 38.11 5.85 9.61
N LYS A 106 38.63 6.76 10.45
CA LYS A 106 38.90 6.48 11.88
C LYS A 106 37.63 6.50 12.74
N ASP A 107 36.64 7.28 12.33
CA ASP A 107 35.29 7.38 12.91
C ASP A 107 34.47 6.09 12.79
N ALA A 108 34.62 5.35 11.69
CA ALA A 108 33.99 4.06 11.47
C ALA A 108 34.66 2.91 12.25
N TRP A 109 35.75 3.16 12.97
CA TRP A 109 36.50 2.12 13.68
C TRP A 109 36.05 1.95 15.12
N ALA A 110 35.42 0.81 15.43
CA ALA A 110 34.81 0.58 16.75
C ALA A 110 35.74 0.73 17.97
N PRO A 111 37.00 0.27 17.98
CA PRO A 111 37.94 0.55 19.07
C PRO A 111 38.25 2.04 19.26
N GLY A 112 38.24 2.82 18.17
CA GLY A 112 38.51 4.26 18.16
C GLY A 112 37.27 5.15 18.42
N ASN A 113 36.06 4.59 18.29
CA ASN A 113 34.80 5.30 18.47
C ASN A 113 33.98 4.71 19.64
N PRO A 114 33.99 5.35 20.82
CA PRO A 114 33.29 4.84 22.01
C PRO A 114 31.79 4.60 21.82
N ALA A 115 31.12 5.35 20.93
CA ALA A 115 29.70 5.19 20.66
C ALA A 115 29.37 3.82 20.03
N LEU A 116 30.35 3.20 19.35
CA LEU A 116 30.19 1.91 18.70
C LEU A 116 30.36 0.71 19.65
N ARG A 117 30.81 0.93 20.89
CA ARG A 117 31.07 -0.15 21.86
C ARG A 117 29.80 -0.92 22.20
N GLY A 118 29.87 -2.25 22.11
CA GLY A 118 28.73 -3.14 22.41
C GLY A 118 27.61 -3.12 21.36
N SER A 119 27.81 -2.42 20.24
CA SER A 119 26.82 -2.29 19.18
C SER A 119 27.01 -3.31 18.06
N SER A 120 26.11 -3.33 17.07
CA SER A 120 26.23 -4.20 15.90
C SER A 120 27.27 -3.64 14.92
N LEU A 121 28.22 -4.48 14.49
CA LEU A 121 29.38 -4.09 13.71
C LEU A 121 29.65 -5.07 12.57
N MET A 122 30.22 -4.55 11.48
CA MET A 122 30.82 -5.30 10.37
C MET A 122 32.32 -5.58 10.60
N PHE A 123 32.93 -4.91 11.58
CA PHE A 123 34.33 -5.04 12.02
C PHE A 123 35.36 -4.53 11.01
N ILE A 124 35.05 -3.40 10.37
CA ILE A 124 35.95 -2.69 9.44
C ILE A 124 37.02 -1.88 10.19
N LYS A 125 38.18 -1.64 9.56
CA LYS A 125 39.33 -0.94 10.14
C LYS A 125 39.78 0.25 9.28
N PRO A 126 40.41 1.28 9.87
CA PRO A 126 40.88 2.44 9.12
C PRO A 126 41.86 2.03 8.03
N GLY A 127 41.64 2.57 6.82
CA GLY A 127 42.46 2.27 5.64
C GLY A 127 41.99 1.05 4.84
N ASP A 128 41.07 0.22 5.36
CA ASP A 128 40.43 -0.83 4.57
C ASP A 128 39.76 -0.21 3.33
N GLN A 129 39.85 -0.92 2.20
CA GLN A 129 39.11 -0.59 0.98
C GLN A 129 37.95 -1.60 0.87
N VAL A 130 36.72 -1.13 1.05
CA VAL A 130 35.53 -2.00 1.06
C VAL A 130 34.56 -1.55 -0.04
N PRO A 131 34.07 -2.44 -0.91
CA PRO A 131 33.06 -2.08 -1.90
C PRO A 131 31.79 -1.52 -1.25
N VAL A 132 31.14 -0.54 -1.90
CA VAL A 132 29.85 0.02 -1.47
C VAL A 132 28.82 -1.10 -1.20
N LEU A 133 28.75 -2.10 -2.08
CA LEU A 133 27.83 -3.23 -1.93
C LEU A 133 28.04 -4.01 -0.63
N GLU A 134 29.29 -4.28 -0.26
CA GLU A 134 29.62 -5.04 0.95
C GLU A 134 29.31 -4.25 2.22
N LEU A 135 29.64 -2.95 2.24
CA LEU A 135 29.25 -2.07 3.34
C LEU A 135 27.72 -2.01 3.47
N ASN A 136 27.01 -1.94 2.35
CA ASN A 136 25.56 -1.85 2.34
C ASN A 136 24.91 -3.15 2.85
N LYS A 137 25.44 -4.31 2.45
CA LYS A 137 25.06 -5.60 3.05
C LYS A 137 25.33 -5.63 4.56
N GLY A 138 26.43 -5.04 5.01
CA GLY A 138 26.71 -4.83 6.45
C GLY A 138 25.63 -4.03 7.17
N ILE A 139 25.13 -2.95 6.56
CA ILE A 139 24.03 -2.13 7.10
C ILE A 139 22.72 -2.93 7.15
N VAL A 140 22.35 -3.54 6.03
CA VAL A 140 21.04 -4.18 5.85
C VAL A 140 20.92 -5.49 6.63
N ILE A 141 21.91 -6.37 6.52
CA ILE A 141 21.87 -7.75 7.03
C ILE A 141 22.33 -7.79 8.51
N GLN A 142 23.52 -7.26 8.79
CA GLN A 142 24.13 -7.30 10.13
C GLN A 142 23.72 -6.12 11.02
N SER A 143 23.17 -5.04 10.44
CA SER A 143 22.90 -3.80 11.17
C SER A 143 24.18 -3.08 11.62
N GLY A 144 25.28 -3.21 10.86
CA GLY A 144 26.59 -2.63 11.18
C GLY A 144 26.56 -1.11 11.27
N ASN A 145 26.86 -0.57 12.46
CA ASN A 145 26.93 0.87 12.72
C ASN A 145 28.17 1.51 12.08
N ASP A 146 29.29 0.79 12.10
CA ASP A 146 30.54 1.14 11.43
C ASP A 146 30.36 1.28 9.92
N ALA A 147 29.66 0.33 9.28
CA ALA A 147 29.34 0.40 7.88
C ALA A 147 28.42 1.59 7.53
N SER A 148 27.47 1.94 8.40
CA SER A 148 26.63 3.14 8.23
C SER A 148 27.45 4.43 8.26
N ILE A 149 28.44 4.53 9.14
CA ILE A 149 29.34 5.69 9.20
C ILE A 149 30.16 5.78 7.91
N ALA A 150 30.85 4.69 7.54
CA ALA A 150 31.72 4.68 6.35
C ALA A 150 30.95 5.04 5.05
N LEU A 151 29.73 4.53 4.87
CA LEU A 151 28.91 4.89 3.71
C LEU A 151 28.34 6.31 3.80
N ALA A 152 28.01 6.80 4.99
CA ALA A 152 27.57 8.19 5.14
C ALA A 152 28.66 9.18 4.72
N ASP A 153 29.90 8.94 5.17
CA ASP A 153 31.05 9.77 4.80
C ASP A 153 31.36 9.68 3.31
N TYR A 154 31.27 8.49 2.71
CA TYR A 154 31.47 8.32 1.27
C TYR A 154 30.40 9.04 0.42
N VAL A 155 29.13 8.93 0.82
CA VAL A 155 28.01 9.45 0.02
C VAL A 155 27.84 10.96 0.18
N ALA A 156 28.07 11.50 1.38
CA ALA A 156 27.74 12.88 1.70
C ALA A 156 28.92 13.71 2.22
N GLY A 157 30.12 13.13 2.31
CA GLY A 157 31.34 13.77 2.82
C GLY A 157 31.41 13.87 4.34
N SER A 158 30.29 13.70 5.04
CA SER A 158 30.21 13.62 6.51
C SER A 158 28.89 13.03 6.97
N GLN A 159 28.85 12.51 8.19
CA GLN A 159 27.63 12.05 8.85
C GLN A 159 26.56 13.15 8.96
N ASP A 160 26.93 14.39 9.29
CA ASP A 160 25.97 15.51 9.41
C ASP A 160 25.30 15.83 8.07
N SER A 161 26.08 15.90 7.00
CA SER A 161 25.55 16.07 5.63
C SER A 161 24.60 14.93 5.27
N PHE A 162 24.96 13.69 5.63
CA PHE A 162 24.12 12.52 5.37
C PHE A 162 22.80 12.57 6.16
N VAL A 163 22.84 12.94 7.44
CA VAL A 163 21.63 13.16 8.26
C VAL A 163 20.75 14.28 7.68
N GLY A 164 21.36 15.32 7.12
CA GLY A 164 20.65 16.33 6.34
C GLY A 164 19.86 15.73 5.17
N LEU A 165 20.46 14.82 4.40
CA LEU A 165 19.77 14.08 3.33
C LEU A 165 18.63 13.22 3.89
N MET A 166 18.87 12.49 4.98
CA MET A 166 17.85 11.64 5.63
C MET A 166 16.60 12.46 6.02
N ASN A 167 16.79 13.63 6.64
CA ASN A 167 15.70 14.50 7.05
C ASN A 167 15.01 15.19 5.85
N ASN A 168 15.75 15.51 4.78
CA ASN A 168 15.16 16.01 3.54
C ASN A 168 14.24 14.97 2.90
N TYR A 169 14.66 13.69 2.89
CA TYR A 169 13.80 12.61 2.41
C TYR A 169 12.61 12.35 3.32
N ALA A 170 12.78 12.43 4.66
CA ALA A 170 11.67 12.34 5.58
C ALA A 170 10.60 13.40 5.25
N LYS A 171 11.01 14.65 4.99
CA LYS A 171 10.10 15.72 4.55
C LYS A 171 9.47 15.43 3.18
N SER A 172 10.24 15.01 2.18
CA SER A 172 9.71 14.76 0.83
C SER A 172 8.75 13.57 0.77
N LEU A 173 8.94 12.59 1.65
CA LEU A 173 8.06 11.43 1.81
C LEU A 173 6.84 11.73 2.70
N GLY A 174 6.77 12.92 3.30
CA GLY A 174 5.66 13.32 4.16
C GLY A 174 5.66 12.63 5.53
N LEU A 175 6.83 12.22 6.04
CA LEU A 175 6.98 11.62 7.37
C LEU A 175 6.87 12.70 8.43
N GLN A 176 5.66 12.93 8.95
CA GLN A 176 5.33 14.10 9.78
C GLN A 176 5.91 14.03 11.19
N ASN A 177 6.25 12.82 11.65
CA ASN A 177 6.67 12.55 13.02
C ASN A 177 7.99 11.78 13.04
N THR A 178 8.91 12.14 12.15
CA THR A 178 10.25 11.53 12.07
C THR A 178 11.33 12.59 12.03
N HIS A 179 12.36 12.41 12.86
CA HIS A 179 13.57 13.22 12.83
C HIS A 179 14.79 12.34 13.14
N PHE A 180 15.81 12.40 12.28
CA PHE A 180 17.05 11.66 12.44
C PHE A 180 18.17 12.58 12.92
N LEU A 181 18.98 12.07 13.86
CA LEU A 181 20.21 12.73 14.31
C LEU A 181 21.46 11.88 14.06
N THR A 182 21.28 10.59 13.72
CA THR A 182 22.39 9.68 13.47
C THR A 182 22.14 8.83 12.24
N VAL A 183 23.21 8.37 11.61
CA VAL A 183 23.15 7.52 10.41
C VAL A 183 22.84 6.05 10.71
N HIS A 184 22.90 5.67 11.99
CA HIS A 184 22.79 4.28 12.44
C HIS A 184 21.65 4.05 13.43
N GLY A 185 21.12 5.08 14.07
CA GLY A 185 20.06 4.94 15.08
C GLY A 185 20.53 4.48 16.46
N LEU A 186 21.75 4.83 16.86
CA LEU A 186 22.11 4.81 18.28
C LEU A 186 21.28 5.90 18.99
N ASP A 187 21.10 5.75 20.30
CA ASP A 187 20.29 6.67 21.10
C ASP A 187 20.86 8.09 21.00
N ALA A 188 20.01 9.05 20.61
CA ALA A 188 20.35 10.45 20.47
C ALA A 188 19.11 11.29 20.84
N GLU A 189 19.27 12.21 21.78
CA GLU A 189 18.16 13.05 22.26
C GLU A 189 17.61 13.90 21.11
N GLY A 190 16.31 13.76 20.84
CA GLY A 190 15.63 14.43 19.72
C GLY A 190 15.49 13.57 18.45
N GLN A 191 16.06 12.37 18.40
CA GLN A 191 15.83 11.41 17.33
C GLN A 191 14.57 10.59 17.61
N TYR A 192 13.61 10.57 16.67
CA TYR A 192 12.36 9.83 16.84
C TYR A 192 11.74 9.43 15.50
N SER A 193 10.85 8.46 15.53
CA SER A 193 9.92 8.14 14.43
C SER A 193 8.62 7.55 15.00
N THR A 194 7.74 7.06 14.14
CA THR A 194 6.47 6.43 14.52
C THR A 194 6.24 5.15 13.74
N ALA A 195 5.25 4.34 14.15
CA ALA A 195 4.91 3.13 13.42
C ALA A 195 4.42 3.46 12.00
N ARG A 196 3.60 4.51 11.86
CA ARG A 196 3.09 4.98 10.57
C ARG A 196 4.21 5.46 9.66
N ASP A 197 5.09 6.33 10.15
CA ASP A 197 6.18 6.87 9.34
C ASP A 197 7.17 5.79 8.91
N MET A 198 7.44 4.82 9.79
CA MET A 198 8.27 3.65 9.43
C MET A 198 7.60 2.77 8.36
N ALA A 199 6.27 2.62 8.38
CA ALA A 199 5.55 1.90 7.33
C ALA A 199 5.61 2.67 5.99
N LEU A 200 5.44 3.98 6.00
CA LEU A 200 5.54 4.84 4.81
C LEU A 200 6.96 4.85 4.23
N LEU A 201 7.99 4.96 5.08
CA LEU A 201 9.39 4.86 4.68
C LEU A 201 9.70 3.50 4.06
N SER A 202 9.14 2.44 4.63
CA SER A 202 9.28 1.08 4.11
C SER A 202 8.60 0.89 2.76
N GLN A 203 7.41 1.45 2.60
CA GLN A 203 6.71 1.48 1.31
C GLN A 203 7.53 2.24 0.27
N ALA A 204 8.15 3.36 0.64
CA ALA A 204 9.04 4.11 -0.23
C ALA A 204 10.29 3.32 -0.61
N LEU A 205 10.94 2.64 0.33
CA LEU A 205 12.10 1.77 0.06
C LEU A 205 11.78 0.71 -0.99
N ILE A 206 10.67 0.00 -0.82
CA ILE A 206 10.22 -1.05 -1.75
C ILE A 206 9.90 -0.48 -3.13
N ARG A 207 9.24 0.68 -3.18
CA ARG A 207 8.76 1.32 -4.42
C ARG A 207 9.86 2.01 -5.20
N ASP A 208 10.68 2.80 -4.52
CA ASP A 208 11.55 3.78 -5.17
C ASP A 208 12.94 3.21 -5.45
N VAL A 209 13.43 2.29 -4.63
CA VAL A 209 14.77 1.70 -4.73
C VAL A 209 14.69 0.16 -4.57
N PRO A 210 14.00 -0.55 -5.49
CA PRO A 210 13.75 -1.98 -5.36
C PRO A 210 15.02 -2.84 -5.33
N ASP A 211 16.09 -2.41 -6.01
CA ASP A 211 17.39 -3.12 -5.99
C ASP A 211 18.05 -3.05 -4.60
N GLU A 212 17.92 -1.91 -3.92
CA GLU A 212 18.35 -1.72 -2.53
C GLU A 212 17.50 -2.56 -1.57
N TYR A 213 16.17 -2.55 -1.77
CA TYR A 213 15.25 -3.38 -1.00
C TYR A 213 15.59 -4.87 -1.13
N ALA A 214 16.01 -5.33 -2.32
CA ALA A 214 16.32 -6.73 -2.59
C ALA A 214 17.43 -7.31 -1.70
N LEU A 215 18.30 -6.48 -1.11
CA LEU A 215 19.32 -6.91 -0.15
C LEU A 215 18.70 -7.42 1.17
N HIS A 216 17.50 -6.95 1.53
CA HIS A 216 16.87 -7.21 2.84
C HIS A 216 16.40 -8.66 3.01
N LYS A 217 16.21 -9.40 1.91
CA LYS A 217 15.86 -10.83 1.93
C LYS A 217 17.08 -11.76 1.95
N GLU A 218 18.30 -11.23 1.77
CA GLU A 218 19.50 -12.03 1.89
C GLU A 218 19.65 -12.54 3.34
N LYS A 219 19.69 -13.87 3.50
CA LYS A 219 19.72 -14.52 4.81
C LYS A 219 21.06 -14.43 5.51
N GLU A 220 22.13 -14.35 4.74
CA GLU A 220 23.50 -14.22 5.23
C GLU A 220 24.39 -13.60 4.18
N PHE A 221 25.49 -12.99 4.63
CA PHE A 221 26.61 -12.62 3.78
C PHE A 221 27.93 -12.93 4.50
N THR A 222 29.03 -13.01 3.76
CA THR A 222 30.35 -13.28 4.34
C THR A 222 31.29 -12.14 4.04
N PHE A 223 31.73 -11.44 5.08
CA PHE A 223 32.72 -10.38 4.98
C PHE A 223 33.95 -10.74 5.81
N ASN A 224 35.14 -10.53 5.24
CA ASN A 224 36.43 -10.82 5.90
C ASN A 224 36.50 -12.23 6.52
N LYS A 225 36.01 -13.24 5.78
CA LYS A 225 35.93 -14.65 6.19
C LYS A 225 35.00 -14.93 7.38
N ILE A 226 34.18 -13.95 7.78
CA ILE A 226 33.20 -14.08 8.87
C ILE A 226 31.80 -14.07 8.25
N ARG A 227 31.07 -15.18 8.43
CA ARG A 227 29.67 -15.28 8.03
C ARG A 227 28.79 -14.52 9.00
N GLN A 228 27.92 -13.68 8.46
CA GLN A 228 27.04 -12.76 9.15
C GLN A 228 25.60 -13.07 8.75
N ILE A 229 24.73 -13.34 9.73
CA ILE A 229 23.35 -13.78 9.50
C ILE A 229 22.41 -12.59 9.64
N ASN A 230 21.41 -12.52 8.76
CA ASN A 230 20.37 -11.51 8.83
C ASN A 230 19.63 -11.57 10.17
N ARG A 231 19.52 -10.42 10.85
CA ARG A 231 18.87 -10.34 12.15
C ARG A 231 17.35 -10.50 12.07
N ASN A 232 16.74 -10.38 10.89
CA ASN A 232 15.32 -10.59 10.69
C ASN A 232 14.98 -12.09 10.60
N ARG A 233 14.61 -12.68 11.73
CA ARG A 233 14.27 -14.12 11.81
C ARG A 233 13.02 -14.51 11.02
N LEU A 234 12.15 -13.57 10.64
CA LEU A 234 10.97 -13.91 9.83
C LEU A 234 11.32 -14.33 8.41
N LEU A 235 12.53 -14.05 7.92
CA LEU A 235 13.03 -14.60 6.65
C LEU A 235 13.08 -16.14 6.64
N TRP A 236 13.05 -16.78 7.81
CA TRP A 236 12.98 -18.24 7.96
C TRP A 236 11.58 -18.74 8.34
N SER A 237 10.55 -17.89 8.34
CA SER A 237 9.18 -18.35 8.55
C SER A 237 8.77 -19.29 7.41
N SER A 238 8.17 -20.42 7.76
CA SER A 238 7.52 -21.34 6.82
C SER A 238 6.06 -20.95 6.52
N ASN A 239 5.50 -20.02 7.29
CA ASN A 239 4.09 -19.64 7.22
C ASN A 239 3.85 -18.41 6.33
N LEU A 240 4.86 -17.56 6.18
CA LEU A 240 4.78 -16.29 5.47
C LEU A 240 5.96 -16.15 4.51
N ASN A 241 5.71 -15.62 3.31
CA ASN A 241 6.78 -15.19 2.42
C ASN A 241 7.27 -13.79 2.82
N VAL A 242 8.17 -13.74 3.81
CA VAL A 242 8.76 -12.49 4.31
C VAL A 242 10.05 -12.19 3.55
N ASP A 243 10.18 -10.96 3.05
CA ASP A 243 11.33 -10.49 2.29
C ASP A 243 12.00 -9.23 2.87
N GLY A 244 11.58 -8.82 4.08
CA GLY A 244 12.16 -7.68 4.78
C GLY A 244 11.49 -7.40 6.14
N ILE A 245 11.82 -6.32 6.83
CA ILE A 245 12.82 -5.32 6.44
C ILE A 245 13.90 -5.22 7.51
N LYS A 246 13.59 -4.68 8.69
CA LYS A 246 14.63 -4.30 9.65
C LYS A 246 14.21 -4.51 11.09
N THR A 247 15.17 -4.97 11.88
CA THR A 247 15.08 -5.09 13.34
C THR A 247 15.77 -3.92 14.03
N GLY A 248 15.28 -3.54 15.21
CA GLY A 248 15.88 -2.52 16.07
C GLY A 248 15.78 -2.87 17.54
N TYR A 249 16.80 -2.49 18.30
CA TYR A 249 16.81 -2.60 19.76
C TYR A 249 17.79 -1.59 20.34
N THR A 250 17.32 -0.84 21.33
CA THR A 250 18.12 -0.17 22.36
C THR A 250 17.38 -0.27 23.69
N SER A 251 18.06 0.05 24.79
CA SER A 251 17.43 0.03 26.11
C SER A 251 16.26 1.02 26.22
N GLY A 252 16.34 2.18 25.56
CA GLY A 252 15.26 3.18 25.51
C GLY A 252 14.11 2.80 24.56
N ALA A 253 14.44 2.23 23.40
CA ALA A 253 13.45 1.88 22.37
C ALA A 253 12.62 0.62 22.68
N GLY A 254 13.20 -0.35 23.39
CA GLY A 254 12.66 -1.71 23.44
C GLY A 254 12.91 -2.47 22.13
N HIS A 255 12.15 -3.53 21.87
CA HIS A 255 12.33 -4.36 20.67
C HIS A 255 11.43 -3.93 19.51
N ASN A 256 12.03 -3.51 18.40
CA ASN A 256 11.35 -2.98 17.22
C ASN A 256 11.52 -3.91 16.01
N LEU A 257 10.49 -4.00 15.17
CA LEU A 257 10.53 -4.72 13.90
C LEU A 257 9.65 -4.02 12.86
N VAL A 258 10.23 -3.79 11.69
CA VAL A 258 9.50 -3.56 10.44
C VAL A 258 9.62 -4.84 9.62
N ALA A 259 8.48 -5.43 9.25
CA ALA A 259 8.43 -6.60 8.40
C ALA A 259 7.58 -6.34 7.15
N SER A 260 7.94 -6.98 6.05
CA SER A 260 7.14 -6.98 4.82
C SER A 260 7.03 -8.40 4.29
N ALA A 261 5.82 -8.76 3.86
CA ALA A 261 5.53 -10.08 3.33
C ALA A 261 4.58 -9.99 2.14
N THR A 262 4.52 -11.07 1.36
CA THR A 262 3.63 -11.18 0.20
C THR A 262 2.79 -12.45 0.24
N ASP A 263 1.57 -12.37 -0.31
CA ASP A 263 0.74 -13.52 -0.67
C ASP A 263 0.12 -13.25 -2.06
N GLY A 264 0.61 -13.94 -3.09
CA GLY A 264 0.30 -13.61 -4.48
C GLY A 264 0.63 -12.14 -4.82
N PRO A 265 -0.32 -11.35 -5.37
CA PRO A 265 -0.10 -9.94 -5.70
C PRO A 265 -0.18 -9.00 -4.49
N MET A 266 -0.65 -9.48 -3.34
CA MET A 266 -0.82 -8.66 -2.14
C MET A 266 0.48 -8.57 -1.36
N ARG A 267 0.83 -7.37 -0.91
CA ARG A 267 1.99 -7.11 -0.06
C ARG A 267 1.56 -6.31 1.16
N LEU A 268 1.94 -6.80 2.34
CA LEU A 268 1.67 -6.13 3.60
C LEU A 268 2.97 -5.70 4.27
N ILE A 269 2.91 -4.53 4.92
CA ILE A 269 3.98 -3.99 5.76
C ILE A 269 3.44 -3.92 7.20
N SER A 270 4.13 -4.57 8.13
CA SER A 270 3.86 -4.44 9.56
C SER A 270 5.00 -3.72 10.25
N VAL A 271 4.65 -2.86 11.22
CA VAL A 271 5.60 -2.23 12.12
C VAL A 271 5.15 -2.47 13.55
N VAL A 272 6.07 -2.93 14.38
CA VAL A 272 5.88 -3.16 15.81
C VAL A 272 7.01 -2.45 16.55
N LEU A 273 6.66 -1.53 17.44
CA LEU A 273 7.62 -0.71 18.20
C LEU A 273 7.46 -0.93 19.71
N GLY A 274 8.59 -1.06 20.40
CA GLY A 274 8.65 -1.18 21.86
C GLY A 274 8.05 -2.47 22.40
N ALA A 275 8.21 -3.59 21.71
CA ALA A 275 7.82 -4.89 22.25
C ALA A 275 8.69 -5.24 23.49
N PRO A 276 8.13 -5.94 24.49
CA PRO A 276 8.82 -6.23 25.75
C PRO A 276 9.98 -7.22 25.62
N SER A 277 10.05 -8.00 24.54
CA SER A 277 11.17 -8.89 24.28
C SER A 277 11.42 -9.14 22.79
N ASP A 278 12.61 -9.64 22.48
CA ASP A 278 12.99 -10.03 21.13
C ASP A 278 12.02 -11.07 20.56
N ARG A 279 11.57 -12.05 21.35
CA ARG A 279 10.57 -13.04 20.91
C ARG A 279 9.25 -12.37 20.53
N VAL A 280 8.75 -11.46 21.38
CA VAL A 280 7.44 -10.84 21.20
C VAL A 280 7.38 -10.01 19.92
N ARG A 281 8.41 -9.20 19.60
CA ARG A 281 8.37 -8.37 18.36
C ARG A 281 8.10 -9.20 17.10
N PHE A 282 8.64 -10.42 17.03
CA PHE A 282 8.48 -11.31 15.88
C PHE A 282 7.13 -12.00 15.88
N SER A 283 6.67 -12.56 17.02
CA SER A 283 5.36 -13.22 17.08
C SER A 283 4.22 -12.23 16.81
N GLU A 284 4.34 -10.99 17.29
CA GLU A 284 3.36 -9.94 17.08
C GLU A 284 3.31 -9.49 15.61
N SER A 285 4.47 -9.36 14.95
CA SER A 285 4.54 -9.02 13.53
C SER A 285 4.00 -10.14 12.63
N GLU A 286 4.32 -11.41 12.94
CA GLU A 286 3.77 -12.57 12.22
C GLU A 286 2.25 -12.68 12.40
N LYS A 287 1.74 -12.41 13.61
CA LYS A 287 0.30 -12.38 13.90
C LYS A 287 -0.43 -11.31 13.09
N LEU A 288 0.12 -10.10 13.02
CA LEU A 288 -0.44 -9.00 12.20
C LEU A 288 -0.49 -9.37 10.72
N LEU A 289 0.63 -9.81 10.16
CA LEU A 289 0.73 -10.19 8.73
C LEU A 289 -0.24 -11.34 8.39
N THR A 290 -0.26 -12.39 9.22
CA THR A 290 -1.16 -13.55 9.04
C THR A 290 -2.62 -13.13 9.10
N TRP A 291 -3.00 -12.26 10.04
CA TRP A 291 -4.37 -11.73 10.11
C TRP A 291 -4.74 -10.93 8.86
N GLY A 292 -3.84 -10.06 8.39
CA GLY A 292 -4.05 -9.27 7.18
C GLY A 292 -4.33 -10.13 5.95
N PHE A 293 -3.45 -11.10 5.64
CA PHE A 293 -3.65 -12.00 4.49
C PHE A 293 -4.87 -12.92 4.62
N ARG A 294 -5.27 -13.24 5.87
CA ARG A 294 -6.43 -14.09 6.12
C ARG A 294 -7.74 -13.36 5.82
N PHE A 295 -7.84 -12.08 6.18
CA PHE A 295 -9.12 -11.35 6.18
C PHE A 295 -9.24 -10.26 5.13
N TYR A 296 -8.16 -9.91 4.44
CA TYR A 296 -8.16 -8.90 3.38
C TYR A 296 -7.62 -9.47 2.07
N GLU A 297 -8.01 -8.81 0.99
CA GLU A 297 -7.43 -8.97 -0.33
C GLU A 297 -7.26 -7.60 -0.98
N THR A 298 -6.24 -7.47 -1.84
CA THR A 298 -5.95 -6.23 -2.57
C THR A 298 -6.02 -6.49 -4.07
N ALA A 299 -6.73 -5.62 -4.78
CA ALA A 299 -6.81 -5.64 -6.23
C ALA A 299 -6.45 -4.27 -6.80
N THR A 300 -6.00 -4.24 -8.05
CA THR A 300 -5.75 -3.02 -8.81
C THR A 300 -6.78 -2.91 -9.95
N PRO A 301 -8.03 -2.50 -9.65
CA PRO A 301 -9.09 -2.43 -10.64
C PRO A 301 -8.81 -1.45 -11.77
N ILE A 302 -8.05 -0.38 -11.51
CA ILE A 302 -7.72 0.64 -12.51
C ILE A 302 -6.20 0.85 -12.54
N LYS A 303 -5.59 0.64 -13.71
CA LYS A 303 -4.17 0.85 -13.95
C LYS A 303 -3.90 2.20 -14.59
N ALA A 304 -2.75 2.80 -14.31
CA ALA A 304 -2.37 4.10 -14.84
C ALA A 304 -2.12 4.11 -16.36
N ASP A 305 -1.91 2.94 -16.96
CA ASP A 305 -1.66 2.76 -18.39
C ASP A 305 -2.94 2.49 -19.20
N LYS A 306 -4.12 2.44 -18.57
CA LYS A 306 -5.39 2.15 -19.22
C LYS A 306 -6.47 3.19 -18.92
N PRO A 307 -7.24 3.63 -19.93
CA PRO A 307 -8.38 4.51 -19.68
C PRO A 307 -9.44 3.80 -18.84
N PHE A 308 -9.94 4.50 -17.84
CA PHE A 308 -11.09 4.09 -17.06
C PHE A 308 -12.39 4.43 -17.80
N VAL A 309 -12.46 5.64 -18.36
CA VAL A 309 -13.60 6.14 -19.12
C VAL A 309 -13.13 7.18 -20.15
N THR A 310 -13.85 7.33 -21.25
CA THR A 310 -13.64 8.42 -22.21
C THR A 310 -14.75 9.45 -22.04
N GLN A 311 -14.42 10.74 -22.08
CA GLN A 311 -15.37 11.84 -21.95
C GLN A 311 -15.24 12.84 -23.08
N LYS A 312 -16.37 13.43 -23.49
CA LYS A 312 -16.39 14.52 -24.45
C LYS A 312 -15.65 15.74 -23.90
N VAL A 313 -14.83 16.37 -24.74
CA VAL A 313 -14.19 17.67 -24.46
C VAL A 313 -14.69 18.68 -25.47
N TRP A 314 -15.00 19.87 -24.99
CA TRP A 314 -15.39 21.01 -25.80
C TRP A 314 -14.21 21.92 -26.06
N PHE A 315 -14.24 22.59 -27.21
CA PHE A 315 -13.24 23.56 -27.65
C PHE A 315 -11.84 22.97 -27.83
N GLY A 316 -11.71 21.65 -27.89
CA GLY A 316 -10.44 20.93 -28.02
C GLY A 316 -9.99 20.72 -29.46
N ASP A 317 -8.70 20.41 -29.63
CA ASP A 317 -8.13 19.84 -30.85
C ASP A 317 -8.58 18.39 -31.10
N VAL A 318 -9.08 17.74 -30.04
CA VAL A 318 -9.81 16.46 -30.07
C VAL A 318 -11.21 16.62 -29.46
N SER A 319 -12.16 15.77 -29.90
CA SER A 319 -13.55 15.80 -29.40
C SER A 319 -13.76 15.01 -28.10
N GLU A 320 -12.82 14.15 -27.73
CA GLU A 320 -12.89 13.29 -26.56
C GLU A 320 -11.51 13.12 -25.91
N VAL A 321 -11.50 12.91 -24.59
CA VAL A 321 -10.30 12.67 -23.81
C VAL A 321 -10.43 11.37 -22.99
N PRO A 322 -9.42 10.48 -23.01
CA PRO A 322 -9.36 9.37 -22.07
C PRO A 322 -9.06 9.88 -20.66
N LEU A 323 -9.87 9.44 -19.70
CA LEU A 323 -9.72 9.70 -18.29
C LEU A 323 -9.36 8.42 -17.54
N GLY A 324 -8.54 8.56 -16.51
CA GLY A 324 -8.08 7.44 -15.70
C GLY A 324 -7.41 7.92 -14.42
N VAL A 325 -6.37 7.21 -14.01
CA VAL A 325 -5.61 7.50 -12.79
C VAL A 325 -4.15 7.79 -13.15
N ALA A 326 -3.50 8.72 -12.44
CA ALA A 326 -2.09 9.03 -12.67
C ALA A 326 -1.13 7.95 -12.16
N LYS A 327 -1.61 7.13 -11.22
CA LYS A 327 -0.92 5.97 -10.61
C LYS A 327 -1.94 4.87 -10.43
N ASP A 328 -1.50 3.62 -10.50
CA ASP A 328 -2.34 2.44 -10.27
C ASP A 328 -3.22 2.63 -9.02
N ALA A 329 -4.53 2.49 -9.18
CA ALA A 329 -5.49 2.62 -8.10
C ALA A 329 -5.79 1.22 -7.55
N SER A 330 -5.04 0.86 -6.52
CA SER A 330 -5.24 -0.36 -5.76
C SER A 330 -6.21 -0.13 -4.61
N VAL A 331 -7.09 -1.10 -4.36
CA VAL A 331 -8.10 -1.07 -3.32
C VAL A 331 -7.97 -2.32 -2.46
N THR A 332 -7.95 -2.15 -1.14
CA THR A 332 -7.89 -3.25 -0.17
C THR A 332 -9.22 -3.40 0.55
N ILE A 333 -9.81 -4.59 0.47
CA ILE A 333 -11.15 -4.88 1.01
C ILE A 333 -11.16 -6.21 1.79
N PRO A 334 -12.22 -6.47 2.58
CA PRO A 334 -12.39 -7.78 3.21
C PRO A 334 -12.41 -8.91 2.17
N LYS A 335 -11.77 -10.01 2.50
CA LYS A 335 -11.59 -11.16 1.61
C LYS A 335 -12.94 -11.75 1.18
N GLY A 336 -13.09 -12.03 -0.11
CA GLY A 336 -14.31 -12.55 -0.73
C GLY A 336 -15.29 -11.47 -1.20
N GLN A 337 -14.96 -10.18 -1.02
CA GLN A 337 -15.83 -9.06 -1.37
C GLN A 337 -15.56 -8.45 -2.75
N MET A 338 -14.56 -8.93 -3.50
CA MET A 338 -14.20 -8.37 -4.82
C MET A 338 -15.36 -8.31 -5.81
N LYS A 339 -16.27 -9.30 -5.80
CA LYS A 339 -17.46 -9.32 -6.67
C LYS A 339 -18.49 -8.22 -6.36
N ASN A 340 -18.44 -7.66 -5.16
CA ASN A 340 -19.35 -6.62 -4.68
C ASN A 340 -18.75 -5.22 -4.86
N LEU A 341 -17.46 -5.12 -5.24
CA LEU A 341 -16.79 -3.86 -5.49
C LEU A 341 -17.33 -3.23 -6.78
N LYS A 342 -17.76 -1.98 -6.68
CA LYS A 342 -18.18 -1.15 -7.82
C LYS A 342 -17.30 0.08 -7.90
N ALA A 343 -16.99 0.51 -9.12
CA ALA A 343 -16.31 1.78 -9.38
C ALA A 343 -17.29 2.72 -10.10
N SER A 344 -17.33 3.97 -9.67
CA SER A 344 -18.07 5.06 -10.32
C SER A 344 -17.19 6.30 -10.37
N TYR A 345 -17.57 7.34 -11.10
CA TYR A 345 -16.83 8.59 -11.10
C TYR A 345 -17.75 9.80 -11.11
N LYS A 346 -17.20 10.94 -10.69
CA LYS A 346 -17.85 12.25 -10.72
C LYS A 346 -16.87 13.27 -11.29
N LEU A 347 -17.32 14.07 -12.24
CA LEU A 347 -16.53 15.19 -12.73
C LEU A 347 -16.68 16.38 -11.78
N THR A 348 -15.62 17.19 -11.66
CA THR A 348 -15.67 18.45 -10.90
C THR A 348 -16.55 19.49 -11.57
N GLN A 349 -16.66 19.42 -12.90
CA GLN A 349 -17.52 20.26 -13.73
C GLN A 349 -18.40 19.37 -14.63
N PRO A 350 -19.63 19.81 -14.98
CA PRO A 350 -20.54 19.00 -15.79
C PRO A 350 -20.03 18.74 -17.21
N THR A 351 -19.14 19.59 -17.70
CA THR A 351 -18.51 19.49 -19.01
C THR A 351 -17.00 19.67 -18.89
N LEU A 352 -16.24 19.05 -19.79
CA LEU A 352 -14.81 19.27 -19.92
C LEU A 352 -14.55 20.24 -21.07
N GLU A 353 -13.70 21.23 -20.83
CA GLU A 353 -13.34 22.25 -21.80
C GLU A 353 -11.82 22.31 -21.94
N ALA A 354 -11.33 22.47 -23.17
CA ALA A 354 -9.92 22.69 -23.43
C ALA A 354 -9.49 24.12 -23.02
N PRO A 355 -8.22 24.33 -22.66
CA PRO A 355 -7.13 23.36 -22.64
C PRO A 355 -7.14 22.45 -21.39
N LEU A 356 -6.74 21.19 -21.58
CA LEU A 356 -6.49 20.23 -20.50
C LEU A 356 -5.03 19.78 -20.50
N ALA A 357 -4.34 19.90 -19.37
CA ALA A 357 -3.00 19.35 -19.22
C ALA A 357 -3.06 17.83 -18.95
N LYS A 358 -2.03 17.10 -19.40
CA LYS A 358 -1.85 15.69 -18.98
C LYS A 358 -1.76 15.61 -17.45
N ASN A 359 -2.47 14.65 -16.87
CA ASN A 359 -2.64 14.44 -15.43
C ASN A 359 -3.42 15.55 -14.69
N GLN A 360 -4.06 16.47 -15.40
CA GLN A 360 -4.98 17.42 -14.78
C GLN A 360 -6.14 16.67 -14.12
N VAL A 361 -6.39 16.97 -12.84
CA VAL A 361 -7.53 16.40 -12.10
C VAL A 361 -8.82 17.02 -12.62
N VAL A 362 -9.73 16.18 -13.08
CA VAL A 362 -11.04 16.59 -13.65
C VAL A 362 -12.22 15.98 -12.90
N GLY A 363 -11.96 15.18 -11.87
CA GLY A 363 -13.00 14.47 -11.13
C GLY A 363 -12.44 13.57 -10.04
N THR A 364 -13.32 12.72 -9.54
CA THR A 364 -13.00 11.65 -8.58
C THR A 364 -13.56 10.32 -9.07
N ILE A 365 -12.83 9.24 -8.79
CA ILE A 365 -13.30 7.87 -8.90
C ILE A 365 -13.70 7.42 -7.49
N ASP A 366 -14.94 6.96 -7.32
CA ASP A 366 -15.50 6.45 -6.08
C ASP A 366 -15.57 4.92 -6.16
N PHE A 367 -14.80 4.23 -5.31
CA PHE A 367 -14.91 2.79 -5.10
C PHE A 367 -15.91 2.51 -3.99
N GLN A 368 -16.91 1.68 -4.31
CA GLN A 368 -18.03 1.39 -3.44
C GLN A 368 -18.13 -0.09 -3.14
N LEU A 369 -18.44 -0.41 -1.88
CA LEU A 369 -18.79 -1.74 -1.41
C LEU A 369 -20.14 -1.65 -0.71
N ASP A 370 -21.10 -2.48 -1.14
CA ASP A 370 -22.49 -2.48 -0.64
C ASP A 370 -23.14 -1.08 -0.61
N GLY A 371 -22.85 -0.27 -1.64
CA GLY A 371 -23.37 1.09 -1.81
C GLY A 371 -22.68 2.16 -0.96
N LYS A 372 -21.72 1.79 -0.10
CA LYS A 372 -20.90 2.72 0.68
C LYS A 372 -19.58 2.98 -0.04
N THR A 373 -19.21 4.25 -0.20
CA THR A 373 -17.87 4.60 -0.71
C THR A 373 -16.81 4.24 0.32
N ILE A 374 -15.85 3.42 -0.07
CA ILE A 374 -14.77 2.91 0.79
C ILE A 374 -13.42 3.57 0.48
N GLU A 375 -13.25 4.08 -0.73
CA GLU A 375 -12.01 4.68 -1.22
C GLU A 375 -12.29 5.62 -2.40
N GLN A 376 -11.48 6.67 -2.54
CA GLN A 376 -11.59 7.65 -3.62
C GLN A 376 -10.22 7.95 -4.22
N HIS A 377 -10.15 8.05 -5.55
CA HIS A 377 -8.94 8.45 -6.26
C HIS A 377 -9.21 9.64 -7.20
N PRO A 378 -8.23 10.52 -7.46
CA PRO A 378 -8.38 11.54 -8.47
C PRO A 378 -8.58 10.95 -9.87
N LEU A 379 -9.61 11.39 -10.58
CA LEU A 379 -9.80 11.13 -12.00
C LEU A 379 -9.03 12.19 -12.79
N VAL A 380 -8.12 11.77 -13.66
CA VAL A 380 -7.23 12.66 -14.39
C VAL A 380 -7.36 12.50 -15.90
N ALA A 381 -7.08 13.56 -16.65
CA ALA A 381 -6.88 13.50 -18.10
C ALA A 381 -5.57 12.74 -18.41
N MET A 382 -5.64 11.69 -19.22
CA MET A 382 -4.47 10.84 -19.50
C MET A 382 -3.55 11.41 -20.58
N GLN A 383 -4.01 12.43 -21.31
CA GLN A 383 -3.26 13.13 -22.33
C GLN A 383 -3.56 14.64 -22.29
N GLU A 384 -2.69 15.43 -22.90
CA GLU A 384 -2.93 16.86 -23.14
C GLU A 384 -4.02 17.03 -24.20
N VAL A 385 -4.89 18.01 -24.02
CA VAL A 385 -5.87 18.48 -25.02
C VAL A 385 -5.64 19.97 -25.21
N LYS A 386 -5.30 20.38 -26.41
CA LYS A 386 -5.06 21.79 -26.75
C LYS A 386 -6.36 22.42 -27.19
N GLU A 387 -6.38 23.75 -27.26
CA GLU A 387 -7.50 24.43 -27.89
C GLU A 387 -7.61 24.05 -29.37
N GLY A 388 -8.84 23.79 -29.80
CA GLY A 388 -9.17 23.55 -31.20
C GLY A 388 -9.10 24.81 -32.03
N ASN A 389 -9.14 24.63 -33.35
CA ASN A 389 -9.09 25.74 -34.29
C ASN A 389 -10.36 26.61 -34.20
N PHE A 390 -10.28 27.87 -34.66
CA PHE A 390 -11.36 28.85 -34.55
C PHE A 390 -12.75 28.31 -34.96
N PHE A 391 -12.83 27.58 -36.08
CA PHE A 391 -14.08 26.99 -36.58
C PHE A 391 -14.62 25.87 -35.68
N SER A 392 -13.78 25.00 -35.12
CA SER A 392 -14.24 23.92 -34.24
C SER A 392 -14.79 24.51 -32.94
N ARG A 393 -14.15 25.53 -32.39
CA ARG A 393 -14.63 26.19 -31.16
C ARG A 393 -15.96 26.91 -31.36
N ILE A 394 -16.19 27.53 -32.52
CA ILE A 394 -17.50 28.15 -32.84
C ILE A 394 -18.58 27.08 -32.98
N TRP A 395 -18.28 25.97 -33.67
CA TRP A 395 -19.21 24.87 -33.81
C TRP A 395 -19.61 24.27 -32.45
N ASP A 396 -18.61 24.06 -31.59
CA ASP A 396 -18.81 23.59 -30.23
C ASP A 396 -19.66 24.56 -29.40
N MET A 397 -19.45 25.86 -29.54
CA MET A 397 -20.26 26.88 -28.86
C MET A 397 -21.73 26.82 -29.28
N VAL A 398 -22.01 26.62 -30.57
CA VAL A 398 -23.38 26.45 -31.09
C VAL A 398 -24.00 25.17 -30.54
N MET A 399 -23.26 24.06 -30.58
CA MET A 399 -23.73 22.76 -30.12
C MET A 399 -23.96 22.70 -28.61
N MET A 400 -23.12 23.35 -27.79
CA MET A 400 -23.35 23.50 -26.36
C MET A 400 -24.65 24.24 -26.08
N LYS A 401 -24.87 25.40 -26.71
CA LYS A 401 -26.11 26.17 -26.53
C LYS A 401 -27.36 25.40 -26.94
N LEU A 402 -27.31 24.66 -28.06
CA LEU A 402 -28.41 23.79 -28.48
C LEU A 402 -28.69 22.70 -27.44
N SER A 403 -27.65 22.00 -26.96
CA SER A 403 -27.82 20.94 -25.94
C SER A 403 -28.41 21.46 -24.63
N GLN A 404 -28.00 22.64 -24.17
CA GLN A 404 -28.56 23.30 -22.99
C GLN A 404 -30.02 23.72 -23.19
N TRP A 405 -30.34 24.24 -24.38
CA TRP A 405 -31.70 24.65 -24.72
C TRP A 405 -32.67 23.46 -24.79
N PHE A 406 -32.27 22.36 -25.43
CA PHE A 406 -33.08 21.13 -25.46
C PHE A 406 -33.17 20.43 -24.10
N GLY A 407 -32.09 20.42 -23.32
CA GLY A 407 -32.09 19.87 -21.95
C GLY A 407 -32.99 20.65 -20.99
N GLY A 408 -33.14 21.96 -21.17
CA GLY A 408 -34.04 22.80 -20.38
C GLY A 408 -35.52 22.76 -20.78
N ILE A 409 -35.85 22.25 -21.98
CA ILE A 409 -37.23 22.14 -22.48
C ILE A 409 -37.82 20.75 -22.20
N PHE A 410 -36.99 19.71 -22.10
CA PHE A 410 -37.43 18.31 -21.98
C PHE A 410 -36.90 17.58 -20.74
N GLY A 411 -36.28 18.30 -19.79
CA GLY A 411 -35.72 17.78 -18.54
C GLY A 411 -36.66 17.91 -17.35
#